data_AF-A0A8C8SAK0-F1
#
_entry.id   AF-A0A8C8SAK0-F1
#
_cell.length_a   1.000
_cell.length_b   1.000
_cell.length_c   1.000
_cell.angle_alpha   90.00
_cell.angle_beta   90.00
_cell.angle_gamma   90.00
#
_symmetry.space_group_name_H-M   'P 1'
#
loop_
_entity.id
_entity.type
_entity.pdbx_description
1 polymer ?
#
loop_
_entity_poly.entity_id
_entity_poly.type
_entity_poly.pdbx_seq_one_letter_code
_entity_poly.pdbx_strand_id
1 'polypeptide(L)'
;CFLNELKAVVFETCDEDKKGYLSREDFKVAVVMLFGYKPSKVEVDSVMASVQQKKSGVLLEEFLKLMSTKKAAQLHQSEIRQIFTAFDMQYRGFLTLEDFKRAFSSVAPKLPERIIVEAFREVDQDSDGHISFKEFESAMNYGQNEVSPLHFA
;
A
#
# COMPACT_ATOMS: atom_id res chain seq x y z
N CYS A 1 -5.36 20.45 -3.24
CA CYS A 1 -5.93 19.48 -2.28
C CYS A 1 -5.26 19.68 -0.93
N PHE A 2 -6.03 19.71 0.16
CA PHE A 2 -5.54 19.85 1.54
C PHE A 2 -4.30 18.99 1.86
N LEU A 3 -4.25 17.77 1.31
CA LEU A 3 -3.10 16.86 1.48
C LEU A 3 -1.78 17.36 0.87
N ASN A 4 -1.80 18.15 -0.21
CA ASN A 4 -0.59 18.71 -0.78
C ASN A 4 -0.13 19.96 -0.02
N GLU A 5 -1.08 20.78 0.45
CA GLU A 5 -0.80 21.91 1.33
C GLU A 5 -0.15 21.44 2.64
N LEU A 6 -0.69 20.38 3.27
CA LEU A 6 -0.11 19.81 4.47
C LEU A 6 1.33 19.31 4.26
N LYS A 7 1.61 18.62 3.14
CA LYS A 7 2.97 18.15 2.82
C LYS A 7 3.92 19.32 2.57
N ALA A 8 3.47 20.37 1.89
CA ALA A 8 4.26 21.58 1.68
C ALA A 8 4.60 22.28 3.00
N VAL A 9 3.63 22.42 3.92
CA VAL A 9 3.86 22.97 5.26
C VAL A 9 4.88 22.14 6.04
N VAL A 10 4.79 20.81 6.00
CA VAL A 10 5.79 19.95 6.66
C VAL A 10 7.17 20.11 6.04
N PHE A 11 7.27 20.19 4.71
CA PHE A 11 8.54 20.44 4.04
C PHE A 11 9.16 21.76 4.51
N GLU A 12 8.39 22.86 4.50
CA GLU A 12 8.86 24.18 4.95
C GLU A 12 9.25 24.18 6.43
N THR A 13 8.56 23.39 7.27
CA THR A 13 8.86 23.25 8.70
C THR A 13 10.19 22.52 8.91
N CYS A 14 10.53 21.56 8.05
CA CYS A 14 11.74 20.75 8.16
C CYS A 14 12.93 21.32 7.38
N ASP A 15 12.72 22.20 6.41
CA ASP A 15 13.78 22.89 5.66
C ASP A 15 14.42 24.00 6.50
N GLU A 16 15.21 23.59 7.50
CA GLU A 16 16.03 24.50 8.31
C GLU A 16 16.90 25.37 7.39
N ASP A 17 16.90 26.68 7.63
CA ASP A 17 17.59 27.71 6.83
C ASP A 17 17.03 27.98 5.42
N LYS A 18 15.84 27.45 5.07
CA LYS A 18 15.20 27.65 3.75
C LYS A 18 16.11 27.29 2.58
N LYS A 19 16.80 26.16 2.69
CA LYS A 19 17.77 25.66 1.70
C LYS A 19 17.09 25.27 0.38
N GLY A 20 15.77 25.05 0.41
CA GLY A 20 14.97 24.53 -0.68
C GLY A 20 15.10 23.02 -0.85
N TYR A 21 15.70 22.32 0.12
CA TYR A 21 15.86 20.87 0.13
C TYR A 21 15.93 20.30 1.54
N LEU A 22 15.41 19.08 1.73
CA LEU A 22 15.54 18.34 2.98
C LEU A 22 16.80 17.50 2.96
N SER A 23 17.66 17.69 3.95
CA SER A 23 18.77 16.78 4.21
C SER A 23 18.25 15.39 4.62
N ARG A 24 19.17 14.45 4.79
CA ARG A 24 18.83 13.11 5.28
C ARG A 24 18.13 13.14 6.64
N GLU A 25 18.53 14.07 7.51
CA GLU A 25 17.99 14.24 8.85
C GLU A 25 16.62 14.91 8.79
N ASP A 26 16.50 16.00 8.02
CA ASP A 26 15.26 16.74 7.82
C ASP A 26 14.16 15.84 7.23
N PHE A 27 14.52 14.99 6.27
CA PHE A 27 13.61 14.02 5.67
C PHE A 27 13.07 13.03 6.70
N LYS A 28 13.89 12.54 7.65
CA LYS A 28 13.43 11.63 8.70
C LYS A 28 12.40 12.32 9.60
N VAL A 29 12.64 13.58 9.97
CA VAL A 29 11.72 14.37 10.79
C VAL A 29 10.39 14.56 10.05
N ALA A 30 10.44 14.90 8.76
CA ALA A 30 9.26 15.05 7.93
C ALA A 30 8.42 13.76 7.83
N VAL A 31 9.06 12.59 7.73
CA VAL A 31 8.35 11.28 7.75
C VAL A 31 7.68 11.04 9.10
N VAL A 32 8.36 11.35 10.21
CA VAL A 32 7.78 11.23 11.55
C VAL A 32 6.57 12.14 11.70
N MET A 33 6.63 13.38 11.21
CA MET A 33 5.51 14.33 11.27
C MET A 33 4.31 13.90 10.42
N LEU A 34 4.53 13.37 9.21
CA LEU A 34 3.45 13.01 8.30
C LEU A 34 2.83 11.64 8.60
N PHE A 35 3.61 10.69 9.11
CA PHE A 35 3.20 9.30 9.25
C PHE A 35 3.33 8.73 10.66
N GLY A 36 3.89 9.48 11.61
CA GLY A 36 3.96 9.10 13.02
C GLY A 36 4.96 8.00 13.36
N TYR A 37 5.85 7.62 12.43
CA TYR A 37 6.86 6.59 12.67
C TYR A 37 8.25 7.02 12.19
N LYS A 38 9.28 6.45 12.81
CA LYS A 38 10.68 6.69 12.43
C LYS A 38 11.06 5.78 11.25
N PRO A 39 11.44 6.32 10.08
CA PRO A 39 11.83 5.49 8.94
C PRO A 39 13.13 4.73 9.21
N SER A 40 13.23 3.53 8.63
CA SER A 40 14.42 2.68 8.74
C SER A 40 15.58 3.23 7.91
N LYS A 41 16.81 2.79 8.21
CA LYS A 41 17.99 3.20 7.42
C LYS A 41 17.82 2.84 5.94
N VAL A 42 17.33 1.63 5.66
CA VAL A 42 17.09 1.12 4.30
C VAL A 42 16.05 1.95 3.57
N GLU A 43 14.96 2.32 4.24
CA GLU A 43 13.91 3.16 3.65
C GLU A 43 14.47 4.54 3.26
N VAL A 44 15.23 5.17 4.17
CA VAL A 44 15.87 6.46 3.90
C VAL A 44 16.89 6.34 2.77
N ASP A 45 17.73 5.29 2.77
CA ASP A 45 18.72 5.06 1.72
C ASP A 45 18.07 4.85 0.35
N SER A 46 16.99 4.07 0.28
CA SER A 46 16.24 3.84 -0.95
C SER A 46 15.65 5.15 -1.51
N VAL A 47 15.04 5.97 -0.65
CA VAL A 47 14.51 7.28 -1.06
C VAL A 47 15.63 8.20 -1.52
N MET A 48 16.70 8.34 -0.74
CA MET A 48 17.83 9.22 -1.07
C MET A 48 18.54 8.78 -2.35
N ALA A 49 18.61 7.48 -2.63
CA ALA A 49 19.17 6.94 -3.87
C ALA A 49 18.24 7.15 -5.08
N SER A 50 16.92 7.15 -4.88
CA SER A 50 15.95 7.39 -5.94
C SER A 50 15.91 8.84 -6.42
N VAL A 51 16.34 9.78 -5.58
CA VAL A 51 16.46 11.21 -5.91
C VAL A 51 17.76 11.44 -6.68
N GLN A 52 17.70 11.29 -8.00
CA GLN A 52 18.83 11.47 -8.92
C GLN A 52 19.19 12.96 -9.09
N GLN A 53 19.79 13.63 -8.09
CA GLN A 53 20.31 14.99 -8.32
C GLN A 53 21.63 15.29 -7.57
N LYS A 54 22.46 16.15 -8.19
CA LYS A 54 23.72 16.72 -7.70
C LYS A 54 23.66 17.46 -6.35
N LYS A 55 22.47 17.58 -5.74
CA LYS A 55 22.24 18.30 -4.49
C LYS A 55 22.14 17.30 -3.34
N SER A 56 22.63 17.70 -2.16
CA SER A 56 22.75 16.85 -0.96
C SER A 56 21.42 16.52 -0.26
N GLY A 57 20.28 16.49 -0.97
CA GLY A 57 18.97 16.25 -0.35
C GLY A 57 17.76 16.27 -1.29
N VAL A 58 16.57 16.17 -0.70
CA VAL A 58 15.28 15.98 -1.38
C VAL A 58 14.60 17.33 -1.62
N LEU A 59 14.29 17.66 -2.87
CA LEU A 59 13.56 18.89 -3.23
C LEU A 59 12.07 18.78 -2.91
N LEU A 60 11.37 19.92 -2.82
CA LEU A 60 9.93 19.98 -2.53
C LEU A 60 9.10 19.13 -3.50
N GLU A 61 9.35 19.23 -4.80
CA GLU A 61 8.60 18.48 -5.81
C GLU A 61 8.75 16.96 -5.64
N GLU A 62 9.99 16.49 -5.45
CA GLU A 62 10.29 15.08 -5.18
C GLU A 62 9.67 14.63 -3.86
N PHE A 63 9.75 15.46 -2.82
CA PHE A 63 9.13 15.20 -1.54
C PHE A 63 7.61 15.03 -1.68
N LEU A 64 6.93 15.96 -2.36
CA LEU A 64 5.48 15.89 -2.60
C LEU A 64 5.11 14.61 -3.34
N LYS A 65 5.88 14.22 -4.35
CA LYS A 65 5.68 12.97 -5.11
C LYS A 65 5.85 11.74 -4.22
N LEU A 66 6.99 11.63 -3.53
CA LEU A 66 7.31 10.52 -2.62
C LEU A 66 6.22 10.34 -1.55
N MET A 67 5.81 11.43 -0.89
CA MET A 67 4.80 11.37 0.16
C MET A 67 3.40 11.07 -0.39
N SER A 68 3.11 11.45 -1.63
CA SER A 68 1.86 11.07 -2.29
C SER A 68 1.82 9.57 -2.59
N THR A 69 2.86 9.03 -3.22
CA THR A 69 2.96 7.60 -3.53
C THR A 69 2.91 6.75 -2.26
N LYS A 70 3.66 7.16 -1.23
CA LYS A 70 3.69 6.46 0.05
C LYS A 70 2.34 6.45 0.76
N LYS A 71 1.65 7.60 0.78
CA LYS A 71 0.32 7.70 1.40
C LYS A 71 -0.71 6.90 0.62
N ALA A 72 -0.64 6.90 -0.72
CA ALA A 72 -1.47 6.03 -1.54
C ALA A 72 -1.24 4.55 -1.18
N ALA A 73 0.01 4.09 -1.16
CA ALA A 73 0.34 2.71 -0.80
C ALA A 73 -0.16 2.31 0.61
N GLN A 74 -0.05 3.20 1.61
CA GLN A 74 -0.60 2.94 2.95
C GLN A 74 -2.13 2.84 2.96
N LEU A 75 -2.82 3.69 2.20
CA LEU A 75 -4.27 3.61 2.06
C LEU A 75 -4.67 2.29 1.39
N HIS A 76 -3.99 1.90 0.31
CA HIS A 76 -4.28 0.65 -0.40
C HIS A 76 -4.06 -0.56 0.52
N GLN A 77 -2.95 -0.60 1.26
CA GLN A 77 -2.70 -1.68 2.22
C GLN A 77 -3.74 -1.69 3.34
N SER A 78 -4.18 -0.52 3.82
CA SER A 78 -5.24 -0.40 4.81
C SER A 78 -6.58 -0.91 4.26
N GLU A 79 -6.91 -0.60 3.01
CA GLU A 79 -8.12 -1.06 2.34
C GLU A 79 -8.12 -2.59 2.19
N ILE A 80 -7.02 -3.19 1.72
CA ILE A 80 -6.87 -4.65 1.63
C ILE A 80 -7.07 -5.30 3.01
N ARG A 81 -6.48 -4.72 4.06
CA ARG A 81 -6.64 -5.21 5.43
C ARG A 81 -8.08 -5.09 5.94
N GLN A 82 -8.77 -4.00 5.63
CA GLN A 82 -10.18 -3.82 5.99
C GLN A 82 -11.07 -4.85 5.28
N ILE A 83 -10.85 -5.10 3.99
CA ILE A 83 -11.58 -6.11 3.22
C ILE A 83 -11.36 -7.50 3.81
N PHE A 84 -10.10 -7.86 4.07
CA PHE A 84 -9.77 -9.14 4.70
C PHE A 84 -10.49 -9.32 6.05
N THR A 85 -10.46 -8.28 6.89
CA THR A 85 -11.14 -8.29 8.20
C THR A 85 -12.66 -8.39 8.07
N ALA A 86 -13.25 -7.79 7.03
CA ALA A 86 -14.68 -7.92 6.75
C ALA A 86 -15.06 -9.35 6.32
N PHE A 87 -14.15 -10.09 5.67
CA PHE A 87 -14.37 -11.48 5.27
C PHE A 87 -14.13 -12.45 6.43
N ASP A 88 -13.14 -12.18 7.28
CA ASP A 88 -12.83 -12.95 8.49
C ASP A 88 -13.74 -12.60 9.67
N MET A 89 -15.04 -12.93 9.53
CA MET A 89 -16.07 -12.58 10.53
C MET A 89 -15.82 -13.17 11.93
N GLN A 90 -15.02 -14.23 12.02
CA GLN A 90 -14.67 -14.88 13.29
C GLN A 90 -13.31 -14.43 13.82
N TYR A 91 -12.63 -13.49 13.16
CA TYR A 91 -11.34 -12.93 13.56
C TYR A 91 -10.26 -13.99 13.82
N ARG A 92 -10.22 -15.05 13.01
CA ARG A 92 -9.24 -16.14 13.13
C ARG A 92 -7.86 -15.76 12.60
N GLY A 93 -7.77 -14.70 11.78
CA GLY A 93 -6.56 -14.29 11.09
C GLY A 93 -6.35 -15.00 9.74
N PHE A 94 -7.30 -15.81 9.29
CA PHE A 94 -7.29 -16.54 8.04
C PHE A 94 -8.72 -16.74 7.50
N LEU A 95 -8.88 -16.88 6.19
CA LEU A 95 -10.16 -17.14 5.55
C LEU A 95 -10.29 -18.62 5.20
N THR A 96 -11.35 -19.24 5.66
CA THR A 96 -11.76 -20.58 5.21
C THR A 96 -12.49 -20.49 3.87
N LEU A 97 -12.63 -21.63 3.18
CA LEU A 97 -13.46 -21.72 1.98
C LEU A 97 -14.91 -21.25 2.24
N GLU A 98 -15.46 -21.48 3.44
CA GLU A 98 -16.80 -21.02 3.78
C GLU A 98 -16.88 -19.49 3.87
N ASP A 99 -15.90 -18.84 4.51
CA ASP A 99 -15.85 -17.37 4.57
C ASP A 99 -15.72 -16.78 3.17
N PHE A 100 -14.87 -17.39 2.35
CA PHE A 100 -14.64 -16.98 0.97
C PHE A 100 -15.93 -17.10 0.14
N LYS A 101 -16.65 -18.23 0.21
CA LYS A 101 -17.95 -18.41 -0.46
C LYS A 101 -19.00 -17.40 0.01
N ARG A 102 -19.08 -17.14 1.31
CA ARG A 102 -20.02 -16.18 1.89
C ARG A 102 -19.74 -14.76 1.42
N ALA A 103 -18.46 -14.37 1.39
CA ALA A 103 -18.03 -13.09 0.87
C ALA A 103 -18.45 -12.91 -0.60
N PHE A 104 -18.11 -13.86 -1.48
CA PHE A 104 -18.46 -13.83 -2.90
C PHE A 104 -19.97 -13.90 -3.16
N SER A 105 -20.73 -14.59 -2.32
CA SER A 105 -22.20 -14.60 -2.41
C SER A 105 -22.80 -13.21 -2.15
N SER A 106 -22.14 -12.38 -1.35
CA SER A 106 -22.61 -11.03 -1.02
C SER A 106 -22.24 -10.01 -2.10
N VAL A 107 -21.04 -10.12 -2.68
CA VAL A 107 -20.53 -9.15 -3.67
C VAL A 107 -20.80 -9.54 -5.13
N ALA A 108 -20.89 -10.84 -5.42
CA ALA A 108 -21.06 -11.40 -6.75
C ALA A 108 -22.00 -12.62 -6.74
N PRO A 109 -23.28 -12.47 -6.33
CA PRO A 109 -24.22 -13.58 -6.11
C PRO A 109 -24.51 -14.45 -7.34
N LYS A 110 -24.17 -13.97 -8.54
CA LYS A 110 -24.36 -14.70 -9.81
C LYS A 110 -23.16 -15.57 -10.19
N LEU A 111 -22.05 -15.47 -9.45
CA LEU A 111 -20.85 -16.23 -9.75
C LEU A 111 -21.07 -17.70 -9.34
N PRO A 112 -20.82 -18.68 -10.24
CA PRO A 112 -21.00 -20.08 -9.90
C PRO A 112 -20.05 -20.53 -8.79
N GLU A 113 -20.54 -21.34 -7.85
CA GLU A 113 -19.75 -21.84 -6.72
C GLU A 113 -18.46 -22.52 -7.17
N ARG A 114 -18.48 -23.26 -8.29
CA ARG A 114 -17.27 -23.89 -8.86
C ARG A 114 -16.13 -22.89 -9.11
N ILE A 115 -16.45 -21.69 -9.60
CA ILE A 115 -15.48 -20.65 -9.91
C ILE A 115 -14.90 -20.06 -8.62
N ILE A 116 -15.74 -19.96 -7.58
CA ILE A 116 -15.29 -19.50 -6.25
C ILE A 116 -14.32 -20.51 -5.63
N VAL A 117 -14.60 -21.81 -5.77
CA VAL A 117 -13.72 -22.88 -5.28
C VAL A 117 -12.40 -22.92 -6.05
N GLU A 118 -12.44 -22.73 -7.37
CA GLU A 118 -11.23 -22.62 -8.20
C GLU A 118 -10.38 -21.41 -7.78
N ALA A 119 -10.99 -20.23 -7.66
CA ALA A 119 -10.31 -19.02 -7.19
C ALA A 119 -9.71 -19.21 -5.79
N PHE A 120 -10.41 -19.90 -4.87
CA PHE A 120 -9.86 -20.20 -3.55
C PHE A 120 -8.56 -21.01 -3.64
N ARG A 121 -8.54 -22.05 -4.49
CA ARG A 121 -7.36 -22.90 -4.68
C ARG A 121 -6.20 -22.18 -5.36
N GLU A 122 -6.47 -21.18 -6.18
CA GLU A 122 -5.42 -20.36 -6.79
C GLU A 122 -4.78 -19.40 -5.77
N VAL A 123 -5.56 -18.95 -4.79
CA VAL A 123 -5.09 -18.02 -3.75
C VAL A 123 -4.40 -18.75 -2.59
N ASP A 124 -4.88 -19.95 -2.22
CA ASP A 124 -4.29 -20.85 -1.22
C ASP A 124 -2.99 -21.49 -1.78
N GLN A 125 -1.88 -20.75 -1.66
CA GLN A 125 -0.61 -21.07 -2.32
C GLN A 125 0.12 -22.22 -1.63
N ASP A 126 -0.02 -22.34 -0.31
CA ASP A 126 0.56 -23.44 0.46
C ASP A 126 -0.37 -24.65 0.60
N SER A 127 -1.62 -24.55 0.13
CA SER A 127 -2.63 -25.61 0.11
C SER A 127 -2.96 -26.13 1.51
N ASP A 128 -2.91 -25.27 2.52
CA ASP A 128 -3.25 -25.62 3.91
C ASP A 128 -4.77 -25.60 4.18
N GLY A 129 -5.57 -25.18 3.19
CA GLY A 129 -7.03 -25.08 3.27
C GLY A 129 -7.52 -23.75 3.85
N HIS A 130 -6.62 -22.79 4.05
CA HIS A 130 -6.90 -21.44 4.53
C HIS A 130 -6.20 -20.41 3.64
N ILE A 131 -6.78 -19.23 3.56
CA ILE A 131 -6.11 -18.08 2.94
C ILE A 131 -5.60 -17.19 4.06
N SER A 132 -4.29 -17.14 4.22
CA SER A 132 -3.62 -16.21 5.11
C SER A 132 -3.76 -14.76 4.60
N PHE A 133 -3.54 -13.78 5.49
CA PHE A 133 -3.52 -12.37 5.07
C PHE A 133 -2.50 -12.11 3.96
N LYS A 134 -1.35 -12.81 3.98
CA LYS A 134 -0.28 -12.62 3.00
C LYS A 134 -0.69 -13.12 1.61
N GLU A 135 -1.35 -14.27 1.54
CA GLU A 135 -1.89 -14.81 0.29
C GLU A 135 -3.00 -13.92 -0.27
N PHE A 136 -3.90 -13.44 0.60
CA PHE A 136 -4.93 -12.50 0.21
C PHE A 136 -4.35 -11.18 -0.31
N GLU A 137 -3.35 -10.61 0.38
CA GLU A 137 -2.64 -9.40 -0.06
C GLU A 137 -1.95 -9.63 -1.41
N SER A 138 -1.32 -10.81 -1.61
CA SER A 138 -0.70 -11.18 -2.88
C SER A 138 -1.73 -11.23 -4.02
N ALA A 139 -2.89 -11.86 -3.81
CA ALA A 139 -3.96 -11.95 -4.80
C ALA A 139 -4.54 -10.56 -5.16
N MET A 140 -4.78 -9.71 -4.16
CA MET A 140 -5.31 -8.35 -4.37
C MET A 140 -4.31 -7.44 -5.11
N ASN A 141 -3.01 -7.64 -4.90
CA ASN A 141 -1.97 -6.92 -5.61
C ASN A 141 -1.75 -7.45 -7.04
N TYR A 142 -1.96 -8.75 -7.28
CA TYR A 142 -1.85 -9.36 -8.62
C TYR A 142 -2.92 -8.83 -9.58
N GLY A 143 -4.14 -8.59 -9.09
CA GLY A 143 -5.23 -8.02 -9.86
C GLY A 143 -4.96 -6.62 -10.45
N GLN A 144 -3.93 -5.90 -9.97
CA GLN A 144 -3.54 -4.59 -10.53
C GLN A 144 -2.50 -4.69 -11.66
N ASN A 145 -1.78 -5.81 -11.80
CA ASN A 145 -0.80 -6.00 -12.89
C ASN A 145 -1.44 -6.45 -14.22
N GLU A 146 -2.63 -7.05 -14.17
CA GLU A 146 -3.37 -7.53 -15.34
C GLU A 146 -4.37 -6.49 -15.92
N VAL A 147 -4.60 -5.35 -15.27
CA VAL A 147 -5.34 -4.22 -15.89
C VAL A 147 -4.38 -3.36 -16.73
N SER A 148 -3.60 -4.02 -17.58
CA SER A 148 -3.00 -3.38 -18.75
C SER A 148 -4.03 -3.41 -19.88
N PRO A 149 -4.26 -2.32 -20.65
CA PRO A 149 -5.35 -2.22 -21.65
C PRO A 149 -5.31 -3.19 -22.85
N LEU A 150 -4.57 -4.30 -22.80
CA LEU A 150 -4.23 -5.12 -23.96
C LEU A 150 -4.91 -6.50 -24.02
N HIS A 151 -6.05 -6.69 -23.34
CA HIS A 151 -6.84 -7.93 -23.49
C HIS A 151 -8.20 -7.76 -24.17
N PHE A 152 -8.32 -6.77 -25.05
CA PHE A 152 -9.34 -6.74 -26.11
C PHE A 152 -8.74 -6.09 -27.36
N ALA A 153 -7.97 -6.87 -28.12
CA ALA A 153 -7.66 -6.63 -29.52
C ALA A 153 -7.90 -7.92 -30.29
#